data_AF-A0A5C4WES6-F1
#
_entry.id   AF-A0A5C4WES6-F1
#
_cell.length_a   1.000
_cell.length_b   1.000
_cell.length_c   1.000
_cell.angle_alpha   90.00
_cell.angle_beta   90.00
_cell.angle_gamma   90.00
#
_symmetry.space_group_name_H-M   'P 1'
#
loop_
_entity.id
_entity.type
_entity.pdbx_description
1 polymer ?
#
loop_
_entity_poly.entity_id
_entity_poly.type
_entity_poly.pdbx_seq_one_letter_code
_entity_poly.pdbx_strand_id
1 'polypeptide(L)'
;MDDELLTRCLHDLTDGAPVPATATDEDVRRGRTRLRRRRTAVVAGAAGAVATTLVCVALVGSGQGGPDGRSGRGDVAVDPSPAPTPAPTPIATPQGRTCLPTTERMRPDPAISRVVRGYREILAERLDPQGAHLDRWQVTRSVQSSTSQSGCPEGSGWTAALGTKVGWRVAGESGQGVVRVFVVAPGRWPDSSIVASYETWQDRPVSLPGVVSAEVAEHDGGTAVVVHRSDGFTVEIDANTLFGNNSVTPVSGLDVTVEQLLAAAADPRFTLP
;
A
#
# COMPACT_ATOMS: atom_id res chain seq x y z
N MET A 1 27.19 22.20 21.04
CA MET A 1 26.09 23.15 20.75
C MET A 1 25.66 23.65 22.10
N ASP A 2 25.62 24.97 22.28
CA ASP A 2 25.41 25.58 23.59
C ASP A 2 23.93 25.43 24.01
N ASP A 3 23.66 24.89 25.20
CA ASP A 3 22.29 24.64 25.68
C ASP A 3 21.48 25.94 25.80
N GLU A 4 22.16 27.07 26.03
CA GLU A 4 21.54 28.39 26.04
C GLU A 4 21.05 28.82 24.66
N LEU A 5 21.77 28.48 23.59
CA LEU A 5 21.35 28.77 22.21
C LEU A 5 20.17 27.90 21.79
N LEU A 6 20.15 26.63 22.22
CA LEU A 6 19.01 25.75 21.99
C LEU A 6 17.76 26.25 22.71
N THR A 7 17.91 26.60 23.99
CA THR A 7 16.82 27.12 24.81
C THR A 7 16.25 28.41 24.24
N ARG A 8 17.12 29.35 23.84
CA ARG A 8 16.69 30.61 23.21
C ARG A 8 15.97 30.37 21.88
N CYS A 9 16.49 29.48 21.04
CA CYS A 9 15.87 29.15 19.76
C CYS A 9 14.50 28.47 19.93
N LEU A 10 14.34 27.62 20.95
CA LEU A 10 13.04 27.01 21.29
C LEU A 10 12.04 28.04 21.80
N HIS A 11 12.46 29.01 22.62
CA HIS A 11 11.60 30.10 23.05
C HIS A 11 11.18 30.99 21.89
N ASP A 12 12.10 31.40 21.02
CA ASP A 12 11.79 32.21 19.83
C ASP A 12 10.82 31.50 18.88
N LEU A 13 10.97 30.18 18.71
CA LEU A 13 10.04 29.35 17.93
C LEU A 13 8.65 29.25 18.56
N THR A 14 8.58 29.21 19.89
CA THR A 14 7.31 29.13 20.63
C THR A 14 6.58 30.47 20.59
N ASP A 15 7.31 31.58 20.73
CA ASP A 15 6.75 32.93 20.72
C ASP A 15 6.31 33.37 19.31
N GLY A 16 6.94 32.84 18.27
CA GLY A 16 6.58 33.08 16.86
C GLY A 16 5.56 32.09 16.28
N ALA A 17 5.21 31.04 17.01
CA ALA A 17 4.24 30.06 16.52
C ALA A 17 2.85 30.71 16.46
N PRO A 18 2.19 30.74 15.28
CA PRO A 18 0.84 31.28 15.19
C PRO A 18 -0.08 30.48 16.11
N VAL A 19 -0.80 31.19 16.98
CA VAL A 19 -1.82 30.57 17.84
C VAL A 19 -2.80 29.85 16.92
N PRO A 20 -3.02 28.54 17.10
CA PRO A 20 -3.98 27.81 16.28
C PRO A 20 -5.32 28.53 16.30
N ALA A 21 -5.86 28.84 15.13
CA ALA A 21 -7.14 29.54 15.02
C ALA A 21 -8.31 28.73 15.62
N THR A 22 -8.09 27.43 15.84
CA THR A 22 -9.00 26.52 16.53
C THR A 22 -8.52 26.24 17.95
N ALA A 23 -9.44 26.34 18.91
CA ALA A 23 -9.15 25.93 20.27
C ALA A 23 -8.86 24.42 20.31
N THR A 24 -7.89 24.00 21.13
CA THR A 24 -7.40 22.61 21.21
C THR A 24 -8.51 21.60 21.51
N ASP A 25 -9.51 22.00 22.29
CA ASP A 25 -10.69 21.19 22.61
C ASP A 25 -11.56 20.91 21.37
N GLU A 26 -11.69 21.87 20.47
CA GLU A 26 -12.42 21.72 19.21
C GLU A 26 -11.73 20.72 18.27
N ASP A 27 -10.39 20.76 18.18
CA ASP A 27 -9.64 19.78 17.39
C ASP A 27 -9.72 18.37 18.00
N VAL A 28 -9.63 18.25 19.33
CA VAL A 28 -9.84 16.95 20.02
C VAL A 28 -11.27 16.45 19.82
N ARG A 29 -12.28 17.34 19.88
CA ARG A 29 -13.69 16.99 19.66
C ARG A 29 -13.94 16.55 18.22
N ARG A 30 -13.33 17.23 17.24
CA ARG A 30 -13.36 16.86 15.82
C ARG A 30 -12.72 15.49 15.60
N GLY A 31 -11.56 15.23 16.21
CA GLY A 31 -10.89 13.92 16.18
C GLY A 31 -11.75 12.80 16.78
N ARG A 32 -12.31 13.02 17.97
CA ARG A 32 -13.22 12.06 18.63
C ARG A 32 -14.49 11.82 17.83
N THR A 33 -15.05 12.85 17.20
CA THR A 33 -16.25 12.73 16.36
C THR A 33 -15.97 11.88 15.12
N ARG A 34 -14.82 12.09 14.45
CA ARG A 34 -14.39 11.24 13.33
C ARG A 34 -14.20 9.78 13.77
N LEU A 35 -13.56 9.55 14.92
CA LEU A 35 -13.39 8.20 15.48
C LEU A 35 -14.74 7.53 15.82
N ARG A 36 -15.69 8.27 16.41
CA ARG A 36 -17.04 7.75 16.71
C ARG A 36 -17.79 7.37 15.44
N ARG A 37 -17.80 8.22 14.41
CA ARG A 37 -18.44 7.94 13.12
C ARG A 37 -17.85 6.69 12.45
N ARG A 38 -16.52 6.53 12.52
CA ARG A 38 -15.84 5.31 12.04
C ARG A 38 -16.31 4.07 12.78
N ARG A 39 -16.35 4.10 14.12
CA ARG A 39 -16.81 2.95 14.94
C ARG A 39 -18.28 2.57 14.69
N THR A 40 -19.16 3.54 14.44
CA THR A 40 -20.58 3.24 14.17
C THR A 40 -20.82 2.61 12.79
N ALA A 41 -19.98 2.92 11.78
CA ALA A 41 -20.10 2.31 10.46
C ALA A 41 -19.74 0.80 10.48
N VAL A 42 -18.79 0.40 11.33
CA VAL A 42 -18.35 -1.00 11.47
C VAL A 42 -19.43 -1.90 12.10
N VAL A 43 -20.18 -1.38 13.09
CA VAL A 43 -21.23 -2.16 13.77
C VAL A 43 -22.46 -2.40 12.87
N ALA A 44 -22.74 -1.49 11.93
CA ALA A 44 -23.84 -1.67 10.98
C ALA A 44 -23.51 -2.71 9.88
N GLY A 45 -22.24 -2.90 9.52
CA GLY A 45 -21.81 -3.89 8.52
C GLY A 45 -21.78 -5.33 9.02
N ALA A 46 -21.56 -5.57 10.31
CA ALA A 46 -21.47 -6.91 10.89
C ALA A 46 -22.82 -7.62 11.09
N ALA A 47 -23.95 -6.91 10.97
CA ALA A 47 -25.29 -7.48 11.14
C ALA A 47 -25.90 -8.09 9.86
N GLY A 48 -25.20 -8.00 8.71
CA GLY A 48 -25.73 -8.38 7.39
C GLY A 48 -25.22 -9.68 6.78
N ALA A 49 -24.56 -10.58 7.54
CA ALA A 49 -23.91 -11.78 6.99
C ALA A 49 -24.31 -13.09 7.69
N VAL A 50 -25.56 -13.23 8.10
CA VAL A 50 -26.11 -14.52 8.57
C VAL A 50 -27.49 -14.73 7.95
N ALA A 51 -27.54 -15.32 6.74
CA ALA A 51 -28.56 -16.26 6.28
C ALA A 51 -28.49 -16.41 4.76
N THR A 52 -28.00 -17.55 4.27
CA THR A 52 -28.56 -18.28 3.10
C THR A 52 -27.79 -19.59 2.87
N THR A 53 -28.10 -20.59 3.69
CA THR A 53 -27.90 -22.01 3.31
C THR A 53 -29.29 -22.57 3.00
N LEU A 54 -29.67 -22.53 1.72
CA LEU A 54 -30.90 -23.16 1.25
C LEU A 54 -30.56 -24.22 0.19
N VAL A 55 -30.52 -25.45 0.70
CA VAL A 55 -30.86 -26.74 0.09
C VAL A 55 -31.45 -26.67 -1.32
N CYS A 56 -30.81 -27.37 -2.27
CA CYS A 56 -31.47 -27.94 -3.44
C CYS A 56 -30.99 -29.37 -3.67
N VAL A 57 -31.67 -30.33 -3.02
CA VAL A 57 -31.75 -31.72 -3.46
C VAL A 57 -32.90 -31.79 -4.46
N ALA A 58 -32.62 -32.16 -5.71
CA ALA A 58 -33.64 -32.61 -6.64
C ALA A 58 -33.10 -33.78 -7.48
N LEU A 59 -33.61 -34.96 -7.11
CA LEU A 59 -33.56 -36.21 -7.87
C LEU A 59 -34.43 -36.10 -9.13
N VAL A 60 -33.85 -36.34 -10.31
CA VAL A 60 -34.52 -36.86 -11.52
C VAL A 60 -33.47 -37.76 -12.18
N GLY A 61 -33.64 -39.06 -12.37
CA GLY A 61 -34.84 -39.75 -12.84
C GLY A 61 -34.47 -40.39 -14.18
N SER A 62 -34.44 -41.71 -14.19
CA SER A 62 -33.93 -42.64 -15.20
C SER A 62 -34.53 -42.51 -16.61
N GLY A 63 -33.74 -42.82 -17.64
CA GLY A 63 -34.21 -43.03 -19.01
C GLY A 63 -33.29 -43.96 -19.81
N GLN A 64 -33.72 -45.21 -19.98
CA GLN A 64 -33.13 -46.29 -20.78
C GLN A 64 -33.15 -46.01 -22.29
N GLY A 65 -32.16 -46.59 -23.01
CA GLY A 65 -32.44 -47.30 -24.26
C GLY A 65 -31.57 -46.94 -25.46
N GLY A 66 -30.82 -47.93 -25.98
CA GLY A 66 -30.44 -47.98 -27.39
C GLY A 66 -29.00 -48.43 -27.67
N PRO A 67 -28.76 -49.68 -28.14
CA PRO A 67 -27.46 -50.18 -28.57
C PRO A 67 -27.21 -49.89 -30.05
N ASP A 68 -25.95 -49.71 -30.44
CA ASP A 68 -25.29 -50.46 -31.53
C ASP A 68 -24.06 -49.73 -32.09
N GLY A 69 -22.99 -50.53 -32.23
CA GLY A 69 -22.03 -50.39 -33.32
C GLY A 69 -20.94 -49.33 -33.16
N ARG A 70 -19.70 -49.75 -32.88
CA ARG A 70 -18.72 -50.09 -33.95
C ARG A 70 -17.36 -50.39 -33.32
N SER A 71 -16.87 -51.61 -33.57
CA SER A 71 -15.45 -51.93 -33.39
C SER A 71 -14.60 -51.07 -34.34
N GLY A 72 -13.76 -50.22 -33.76
CA GLY A 72 -12.70 -49.49 -34.45
C GLY A 72 -11.39 -49.70 -33.70
N ARG A 73 -10.65 -50.73 -34.08
CA ARG A 73 -9.26 -50.97 -33.70
C ARG A 73 -8.42 -49.87 -34.34
N GLY A 74 -7.87 -48.97 -33.53
CA GLY A 74 -7.02 -47.86 -33.94
C GLY A 74 -5.85 -47.71 -32.99
N ASP A 75 -4.67 -47.52 -33.56
CA ASP A 75 -3.35 -47.76 -33.01
C ASP A 75 -3.00 -47.11 -31.66
N VAL A 76 -2.19 -47.86 -30.91
CA VAL A 76 -1.50 -47.46 -29.69
C VAL A 76 -0.47 -46.38 -30.05
N ALA A 77 -0.77 -45.12 -29.72
CA ALA A 77 0.25 -44.08 -29.62
C ALA A 77 0.87 -44.14 -28.22
N VAL A 78 2.16 -44.47 -28.16
CA VAL A 78 2.96 -44.47 -26.94
C VAL A 78 3.09 -43.02 -26.45
N ASP A 79 2.49 -42.75 -25.29
CA ASP A 79 2.58 -41.46 -24.59
C ASP A 79 4.02 -41.25 -24.10
N PRO A 80 4.71 -40.16 -24.46
CA PRO A 80 6.06 -39.89 -23.96
C PRO A 80 6.02 -39.60 -22.46
N SER A 81 6.75 -40.43 -21.71
CA SER A 81 6.99 -40.27 -20.28
C SER A 81 7.36 -38.82 -19.93
N PRO A 82 6.65 -38.16 -18.99
CA PRO A 82 6.95 -36.79 -18.62
C PRO A 82 8.34 -36.73 -17.97
N ALA A 83 9.19 -35.86 -18.51
CA ALA A 83 10.50 -35.56 -17.94
C ALA A 83 10.34 -35.10 -16.48
N PRO A 84 11.23 -35.53 -15.56
CA PRO A 84 11.14 -35.16 -14.16
C PRO A 84 11.24 -33.64 -14.01
N THR A 85 10.19 -33.03 -13.44
CA THR A 85 10.18 -31.63 -13.06
C THR A 85 11.36 -31.36 -12.12
N PRO A 86 12.27 -30.42 -12.44
CA PRO A 86 13.37 -30.09 -11.56
C PRO A 86 12.82 -29.60 -10.22
N ALA A 87 13.33 -30.17 -9.13
CA ALA A 87 12.98 -29.76 -7.78
C ALA A 87 13.24 -28.24 -7.62
N PRO A 88 12.34 -27.48 -6.98
CA PRO A 88 12.55 -26.06 -6.78
C PRO A 88 13.85 -25.87 -6.00
N THR A 89 14.76 -25.08 -6.58
CA THR A 89 15.97 -24.66 -5.87
C THR A 89 15.53 -23.86 -4.66
N PRO A 90 15.93 -24.21 -3.43
CA PRO A 90 15.57 -23.43 -2.25
C PRO A 90 16.09 -22.01 -2.44
N ILE A 91 15.17 -21.06 -2.55
CA ILE A 91 15.50 -19.63 -2.57
C ILE A 91 16.12 -19.33 -1.21
N ALA A 92 17.38 -18.90 -1.21
CA ALA A 92 18.06 -18.50 0.00
C ALA A 92 17.23 -17.43 0.70
N THR A 93 16.72 -17.74 1.88
CA THR A 93 16.03 -16.76 2.73
C THR A 93 17.03 -15.64 3.03
N PRO A 94 16.71 -14.36 2.75
CA PRO A 94 17.63 -13.27 3.05
C PRO A 94 17.86 -13.19 4.57
N GLN A 95 18.92 -13.81 5.06
CA GLN A 95 19.40 -13.68 6.43
C GLN A 95 20.31 -12.46 6.50
N GLY A 96 19.73 -11.26 6.37
CA GLY A 96 20.50 -10.03 6.32
C GLY A 96 19.68 -8.87 6.84
N ARG A 97 20.00 -8.42 8.06
CA ARG A 97 19.66 -7.12 8.69
C ARG A 97 18.47 -6.38 8.04
N THR A 98 17.27 -6.65 8.55
CA THR A 98 15.97 -6.16 8.03
C THR A 98 15.67 -4.68 8.30
N CYS A 99 16.62 -3.96 8.90
CA CYS A 99 16.45 -2.55 9.16
C CYS A 99 17.52 -1.79 8.37
N LEU A 100 17.29 -0.51 8.06
CA LEU A 100 18.25 0.41 7.43
C LEU A 100 18.65 1.55 8.36
N PRO A 101 19.93 1.94 8.49
CA PRO A 101 20.31 2.98 9.43
C PRO A 101 19.74 4.34 8.98
N THR A 102 18.78 4.87 9.72
CA THR A 102 18.38 6.28 9.69
C THR A 102 19.24 7.03 10.69
N THR A 103 19.96 8.03 10.23
CA THR A 103 20.63 8.94 11.15
C THR A 103 19.56 9.78 11.84
N GLU A 104 19.67 9.93 13.17
CA GLU A 104 18.75 10.63 14.10
C GLU A 104 18.48 12.11 13.72
N ARG A 105 19.24 12.62 12.75
CA ARG A 105 18.84 13.72 11.87
C ARG A 105 18.93 13.15 10.47
N MET A 106 17.82 13.04 9.74
CA MET A 106 17.85 12.78 8.29
C MET A 106 18.54 13.96 7.60
N ARG A 107 19.86 14.08 7.77
CA ARG A 107 20.70 14.68 6.75
C ARG A 107 20.36 13.91 5.48
N PRO A 108 20.13 14.60 4.35
CA PRO A 108 19.77 13.93 3.11
C PRO A 108 20.89 12.97 2.73
N ASP A 109 20.71 11.69 3.05
CA ASP A 109 21.56 10.62 2.57
C ASP A 109 21.33 10.57 1.04
N PRO A 110 22.38 10.76 0.22
CA PRO A 110 22.24 10.69 -1.23
C PRO A 110 21.73 9.33 -1.72
N ALA A 111 21.98 8.24 -1.00
CA ALA A 111 21.43 6.92 -1.33
C ALA A 111 19.92 6.87 -1.13
N ILE A 112 19.43 7.26 0.05
CA ILE A 112 17.99 7.33 0.34
C ILE A 112 17.29 8.28 -0.64
N SER A 113 17.90 9.43 -0.91
CA SER A 113 17.35 10.42 -1.84
C SER A 113 17.22 9.87 -3.26
N ARG A 114 18.19 9.06 -3.72
CA ARG A 114 18.13 8.39 -5.03
C ARG A 114 17.01 7.35 -5.07
N VAL A 115 16.87 6.53 -4.04
CA VAL A 115 15.82 5.51 -3.97
C VAL A 115 14.43 6.15 -3.96
N VAL A 116 14.20 7.14 -3.10
CA VAL A 116 12.93 7.87 -3.03
C VAL A 116 12.60 8.58 -4.35
N ARG A 117 13.60 9.12 -5.05
CA ARG A 117 13.38 9.66 -6.40
C ARG A 117 12.93 8.58 -7.38
N GLY A 118 13.58 7.41 -7.36
CA GLY A 118 13.17 6.24 -8.16
C GLY A 118 11.72 5.83 -7.89
N TYR A 119 11.26 5.88 -6.64
CA TYR A 119 9.86 5.60 -6.31
C TYR A 119 8.89 6.55 -7.01
N ARG A 120 9.23 7.84 -7.06
CA ARG A 120 8.40 8.87 -7.72
C ARG A 120 8.39 8.68 -9.23
N GLU A 121 9.53 8.31 -9.80
CA GLU A 121 9.64 7.99 -11.23
C GLU A 121 8.76 6.78 -11.59
N ILE A 122 8.76 5.72 -10.77
CA ILE A 122 7.89 4.55 -10.95
C ILE A 122 6.41 4.97 -10.88
N LEU A 123 6.01 5.73 -9.85
CA LEU A 123 4.62 6.21 -9.73
C LEU A 123 4.22 7.07 -10.93
N ALA A 124 5.09 7.96 -11.38
CA ALA A 124 4.83 8.79 -12.57
C ALA A 124 4.68 7.95 -13.83
N GLU A 125 5.56 6.97 -14.06
CA GLU A 125 5.49 6.08 -15.22
C GLU A 125 4.21 5.22 -15.22
N ARG A 126 3.81 4.72 -14.04
CA ARG A 126 2.72 3.75 -13.91
C ARG A 126 1.33 4.38 -13.76
N LEU A 127 1.23 5.51 -13.06
CA LEU A 127 -0.05 6.13 -12.70
C LEU A 127 -0.36 7.42 -13.47
N ASP A 128 0.67 8.12 -13.96
CA ASP A 128 0.51 9.34 -14.74
C ASP A 128 1.49 9.40 -15.93
N PRO A 129 1.35 8.46 -16.88
CA PRO A 129 2.28 8.34 -18.01
C PRO A 129 2.32 9.61 -18.87
N GLN A 130 1.21 10.34 -18.95
CA GLN A 130 1.13 11.62 -19.68
C GLN A 130 1.72 12.80 -18.90
N GLY A 131 1.94 12.66 -17.59
CA GLY A 131 2.51 13.72 -16.76
C GLY A 131 1.54 14.88 -16.52
N ALA A 132 0.23 14.60 -16.53
CA ALA A 132 -0.81 15.61 -16.42
C ALA A 132 -1.12 15.97 -14.96
N HIS A 133 -0.81 15.10 -14.00
CA HIS A 133 -1.36 15.17 -12.66
C HIS A 133 -0.32 15.15 -11.54
N LEU A 134 0.68 14.26 -11.63
CA LEU A 134 1.67 14.08 -10.58
C LEU A 134 2.67 15.23 -10.62
N ASP A 135 2.88 15.87 -9.48
CA ASP A 135 3.90 16.89 -9.34
C ASP A 135 5.28 16.24 -9.25
N ARG A 136 5.85 15.90 -10.42
CA ARG A 136 7.16 15.24 -10.56
C ARG A 136 8.31 16.04 -9.94
N TRP A 137 8.12 17.35 -9.76
CA TRP A 137 9.18 18.31 -9.42
C TRP A 137 9.01 18.98 -8.06
N GLN A 138 7.81 18.97 -7.47
CA GLN A 138 7.66 19.22 -6.04
C GLN A 138 8.22 18.02 -5.28
N VAL A 139 9.54 18.04 -5.15
CA VAL A 139 10.30 17.39 -4.10
C VAL A 139 9.88 18.06 -2.79
N THR A 140 8.65 17.84 -2.34
CA THR A 140 8.45 17.83 -0.91
C THR A 140 9.48 16.83 -0.39
N ARG A 141 10.33 17.29 0.53
CA ARG A 141 11.33 16.47 1.23
C ARG A 141 10.65 15.44 2.14
N SER A 142 9.47 14.98 1.75
CA SER A 142 8.65 13.96 2.38
C SER A 142 9.25 12.59 2.08
N VAL A 143 10.50 12.42 2.52
CA VAL A 143 10.98 11.08 2.86
C VAL A 143 10.16 10.68 4.08
N GLN A 144 9.47 9.56 3.98
CA GLN A 144 8.76 8.98 5.09
C GLN A 144 9.50 7.72 5.51
N SER A 145 9.86 7.66 6.78
CA SER A 145 10.35 6.45 7.43
C SER A 145 9.45 6.13 8.60
N SER A 146 9.05 4.88 8.76
CA SER A 146 8.43 4.41 9.99
C SER A 146 9.54 3.82 10.88
N THR A 147 9.81 4.45 12.02
CA THR A 147 10.76 3.96 13.03
C THR A 147 10.05 3.27 14.20
N SER A 148 8.72 3.41 14.33
CA SER A 148 7.91 2.77 15.38
C SER A 148 7.72 1.26 15.16
N GLN A 149 8.56 0.64 14.33
CA GLN A 149 8.47 -0.76 13.97
C GLN A 149 9.14 -1.61 15.03
N SER A 150 8.31 -2.37 15.75
CA SER A 150 8.69 -3.36 16.75
C SER A 150 9.79 -4.28 16.21
N GLY A 151 11.04 -4.12 16.65
CA GLY A 151 12.15 -5.01 16.30
C GLY A 151 13.26 -4.43 15.44
N CYS A 152 13.23 -3.14 15.10
CA CYS A 152 14.47 -2.37 14.98
C CYS A 152 14.79 -1.81 16.38
N PRO A 153 16.05 -1.84 16.85
CA PRO A 153 16.33 -1.35 18.21
C PRO A 153 15.94 0.14 18.31
N GLU A 154 15.18 0.53 19.33
CA GLU A 154 14.83 1.94 19.52
C GLU A 154 16.11 2.79 19.66
N GLY A 155 16.12 3.98 19.06
CA GLY A 155 17.28 4.88 19.06
C GLY A 155 18.48 4.40 18.23
N SER A 156 18.44 3.20 17.64
CA SER A 156 19.53 2.71 16.78
C SER A 156 19.60 3.40 15.42
N GLY A 157 18.58 4.20 15.14
CA GLY A 157 18.39 4.78 13.83
C GLY A 157 17.72 3.85 12.85
N TRP A 158 17.50 2.56 13.06
CA TRP A 158 17.14 1.74 11.89
C TRP A 158 15.64 1.85 11.47
N THR A 159 15.32 1.82 10.16
CA THR A 159 13.94 1.77 9.62
C THR A 159 13.70 0.52 8.78
N ALA A 160 12.52 -0.08 8.91
CA ALA A 160 12.11 -1.23 8.09
C ALA A 160 11.10 -0.84 6.99
N ALA A 161 10.82 0.46 6.83
CA ALA A 161 9.96 0.96 5.77
C ALA A 161 10.44 2.32 5.25
N LEU A 162 10.55 2.46 3.94
CA LEU A 162 10.90 3.72 3.28
C LEU A 162 9.81 4.11 2.29
N GLY A 163 9.39 5.36 2.33
CA GLY A 163 8.30 5.86 1.51
C GLY A 163 8.40 7.32 1.12
N THR A 164 7.45 7.75 0.31
CA THR A 164 7.29 9.14 -0.11
C THR A 164 5.82 9.46 -0.39
N LYS A 165 5.51 10.76 -0.37
CA LYS A 165 4.24 11.31 -0.88
C LYS A 165 4.49 12.10 -2.15
N VAL A 166 3.57 12.05 -3.10
CA VAL A 166 3.57 12.86 -4.33
C VAL A 166 2.21 13.51 -4.46
N GLY A 167 2.18 14.82 -4.69
CA GLY A 167 0.92 15.55 -4.87
C GLY A 167 0.29 15.22 -6.23
N TRP A 168 -1.04 15.18 -6.25
CA TRP A 168 -1.86 15.01 -7.45
C TRP A 168 -2.67 16.28 -7.71
N ARG A 169 -2.69 16.76 -8.95
CA ARG A 169 -3.47 17.92 -9.37
C ARG A 169 -4.40 17.59 -10.53
N VAL A 170 -5.50 18.33 -10.61
CA VAL A 170 -6.44 18.31 -11.74
C VAL A 170 -6.48 19.71 -12.34
N ALA A 171 -6.41 19.80 -13.67
CA ALA A 171 -6.39 21.08 -14.37
C ALA A 171 -7.66 21.89 -14.07
N GLY A 172 -7.50 23.15 -13.67
CA GLY A 172 -8.61 24.03 -13.32
C GLY A 172 -9.11 23.90 -11.87
N GLU A 173 -8.58 22.96 -11.09
CA GLU A 173 -8.94 22.81 -9.68
C GLU A 173 -7.88 23.44 -8.76
N SER A 174 -8.34 24.01 -7.64
CA SER A 174 -7.47 24.51 -6.57
C SER A 174 -7.13 23.44 -5.53
N GLY A 175 -7.77 22.27 -5.61
CA GLY A 175 -7.54 21.14 -4.71
C GLY A 175 -6.22 20.43 -4.96
N GLN A 176 -5.84 19.55 -4.03
CA GLN A 176 -4.67 18.69 -4.19
C GLN A 176 -4.94 17.33 -3.57
N GLY A 177 -4.76 16.28 -4.37
CA GLY A 177 -4.72 14.89 -3.92
C GLY A 177 -3.30 14.44 -3.62
N VAL A 178 -3.14 13.18 -3.22
CA VAL A 178 -1.84 12.59 -2.89
C VAL A 178 -1.79 11.13 -3.29
N VAL A 179 -0.65 10.71 -3.82
CA VAL A 179 -0.25 9.31 -3.91
C VAL A 179 0.90 9.09 -2.95
N ARG A 180 0.72 8.16 -2.01
CA ARG A 180 1.72 7.76 -1.00
C ARG A 180 2.21 6.37 -1.36
N VAL A 181 3.51 6.13 -1.25
CA VAL A 181 4.08 4.79 -1.41
C VAL A 181 5.02 4.47 -0.26
N PHE A 182 4.97 3.24 0.24
CA PHE A 182 5.96 2.66 1.15
C PHE A 182 6.46 1.34 0.60
N VAL A 183 7.76 1.11 0.71
CA VAL A 183 8.40 -0.19 0.52
C VAL A 183 8.81 -0.68 1.89
N VAL A 184 8.34 -1.86 2.27
CA VAL A 184 8.47 -2.42 3.60
C VAL A 184 9.27 -3.71 3.52
N ALA A 185 10.22 -3.84 4.43
CA ALA A 185 11.08 -5.00 4.54
C ALA A 185 10.28 -6.28 4.90
N PRO A 186 10.80 -7.46 4.56
CA PRO A 186 10.11 -8.73 4.84
C PRO A 186 9.70 -8.89 6.30
N GLY A 187 8.45 -9.31 6.51
CA GLY A 187 7.89 -9.57 7.85
C GLY A 187 7.54 -8.33 8.68
N ARG A 188 7.54 -7.12 8.09
CA ARG A 188 7.33 -5.84 8.81
C ARG A 188 6.10 -5.05 8.39
N TRP A 189 5.29 -5.57 7.47
CA TRP A 189 4.15 -4.86 6.88
C TRP A 189 3.01 -4.49 7.86
N PRO A 190 2.68 -5.27 8.92
CA PRO A 190 1.56 -4.90 9.81
C PRO A 190 1.77 -3.58 10.54
N ASP A 191 3.03 -3.16 10.66
CA ASP A 191 3.43 -1.95 11.37
C ASP A 191 3.49 -0.70 10.46
N SER A 192 3.10 -0.82 9.19
CA SER A 192 3.11 0.33 8.29
C SER A 192 1.97 1.30 8.57
N SER A 193 2.25 2.59 8.37
CA SER A 193 1.27 3.66 8.56
C SER A 193 0.08 3.60 7.59
N ILE A 194 0.24 3.05 6.38
CA ILE A 194 -0.88 2.88 5.43
C ILE A 194 -1.79 1.75 5.91
N VAL A 195 -1.21 0.59 6.24
CA VAL A 195 -1.95 -0.57 6.77
C VAL A 195 -2.73 -0.18 8.03
N ALA A 196 -2.08 0.48 8.99
CA ALA A 196 -2.72 0.94 10.22
C ALA A 196 -3.79 2.04 10.02
N SER A 197 -3.84 2.68 8.84
CA SER A 197 -4.85 3.73 8.56
C SER A 197 -6.22 3.17 8.19
N TYR A 198 -6.30 1.88 7.80
CA TYR A 198 -7.49 1.27 7.24
C TYR A 198 -7.78 -0.10 7.89
N GLU A 199 -9.04 -0.32 8.25
CA GLU A 199 -9.49 -1.56 8.90
C GLU A 199 -10.17 -2.53 7.92
N THR A 200 -10.43 -2.08 6.68
CA THR A 200 -11.28 -2.76 5.69
C THR A 200 -10.48 -3.31 4.52
N TRP A 201 -9.40 -4.03 4.82
CA TRP A 201 -8.60 -4.73 3.81
C TRP A 201 -9.34 -5.96 3.29
N GLN A 202 -9.34 -6.13 1.98
CA GLN A 202 -9.94 -7.27 1.29
C GLN A 202 -8.91 -7.91 0.36
N ASP A 203 -8.81 -9.23 0.41
CA ASP A 203 -7.98 -9.99 -0.52
C ASP A 203 -8.43 -9.73 -1.96
N ARG A 204 -7.46 -9.45 -2.83
CA ARG A 204 -7.68 -9.24 -4.25
C ARG A 204 -6.90 -10.29 -5.05
N PRO A 205 -7.59 -11.22 -5.73
CA PRO A 205 -6.94 -12.14 -6.65
C PRO A 205 -6.20 -11.35 -7.72
N VAL A 206 -4.92 -11.63 -7.90
CA VAL A 206 -4.05 -10.92 -8.84
C VAL A 206 -3.10 -11.91 -9.50
N SER A 207 -2.92 -11.76 -10.81
CA SER A 207 -1.96 -12.54 -11.60
C SER A 207 -0.96 -11.56 -12.22
N LEU A 208 -0.01 -11.12 -11.39
CA LEU A 208 1.06 -10.21 -11.78
C LEU A 208 2.42 -10.87 -11.50
N PRO A 209 3.43 -10.68 -12.37
CA PRO A 209 4.76 -11.25 -12.16
C PRO A 209 5.37 -10.83 -10.81
N GLY A 210 5.87 -11.79 -10.05
CA GLY A 210 6.53 -11.55 -8.76
C GLY A 210 5.58 -11.20 -7.60
N VAL A 211 4.26 -11.25 -7.80
CA VAL A 211 3.26 -11.02 -6.75
C VAL A 211 2.80 -12.34 -6.14
N VAL A 212 2.77 -12.41 -4.82
CA VAL A 212 2.28 -13.57 -4.03
C VAL A 212 0.83 -13.36 -3.63
N SER A 213 0.51 -12.18 -3.12
CA SER A 213 -0.85 -11.79 -2.74
C SER A 213 -1.00 -10.27 -2.81
N ALA A 214 -2.25 -9.82 -2.86
CA ALA A 214 -2.57 -8.41 -2.78
C ALA A 214 -3.85 -8.19 -1.99
N GLU A 215 -3.90 -7.03 -1.33
CA GLU A 215 -5.05 -6.58 -0.55
C GLU A 215 -5.42 -5.16 -0.98
N VAL A 216 -6.71 -4.84 -0.90
CA VAL A 216 -7.27 -3.54 -1.27
C VAL A 216 -8.13 -3.01 -0.13
N ALA A 217 -7.98 -1.74 0.19
CA ALA A 217 -8.85 -1.01 1.09
C ALA A 217 -9.42 0.21 0.36
N GLU A 218 -10.73 0.22 0.12
CA GLU A 218 -11.45 1.39 -0.38
C GLU A 218 -11.90 2.26 0.80
N HIS A 219 -11.84 3.58 0.63
CA HIS A 219 -12.26 4.52 1.67
C HIS A 219 -12.83 5.80 1.06
N ASP A 220 -13.38 6.65 1.93
CA ASP A 220 -13.85 7.97 1.53
C ASP A 220 -12.68 8.78 0.94
N GLY A 221 -12.81 9.17 -0.32
CA GLY A 221 -11.80 9.91 -1.07
C GLY A 221 -10.65 9.07 -1.67
N GLY A 222 -10.70 7.74 -1.70
CA GLY A 222 -9.63 7.01 -2.38
C GLY A 222 -9.55 5.50 -2.18
N THR A 223 -8.37 4.98 -2.52
CA THR A 223 -8.06 3.56 -2.52
C THR A 223 -6.62 3.35 -2.07
N ALA A 224 -6.42 2.39 -1.17
CA ALA A 224 -5.11 1.87 -0.81
C ALA A 224 -4.96 0.42 -1.26
N VAL A 225 -3.75 0.04 -1.67
CA VAL A 225 -3.39 -1.33 -2.03
C VAL A 225 -2.12 -1.75 -1.30
N VAL A 226 -2.03 -3.04 -1.02
CA VAL A 226 -0.84 -3.72 -0.50
C VAL A 226 -0.51 -4.86 -1.45
N VAL A 227 0.74 -4.97 -1.85
CA VAL A 227 1.24 -6.07 -2.69
C VAL A 227 2.39 -6.75 -1.97
N HIS A 228 2.21 -8.04 -1.67
CA HIS A 228 3.23 -8.92 -1.14
C HIS A 228 3.98 -9.57 -2.30
N ARG A 229 5.29 -9.37 -2.37
CA ARG A 229 6.12 -9.86 -3.46
C ARG A 229 6.87 -11.14 -3.09
N SER A 230 7.25 -11.91 -4.11
CA SER A 230 7.97 -13.17 -3.96
C SER A 230 9.40 -13.02 -3.44
N ASP A 231 9.96 -11.81 -3.51
CA ASP A 231 11.25 -11.46 -2.89
C ASP A 231 11.12 -11.08 -1.40
N GLY A 232 9.91 -11.16 -0.86
CA GLY A 232 9.61 -10.89 0.55
C GLY A 232 9.30 -9.43 0.86
N PHE A 233 9.52 -8.49 -0.07
CA PHE A 233 9.12 -7.10 0.16
C PHE A 233 7.60 -6.93 0.08
N THR A 234 7.10 -5.97 0.84
CA THR A 234 5.72 -5.49 0.69
C THR A 234 5.76 -4.06 0.15
N VAL A 235 4.95 -3.78 -0.88
CA VAL A 235 4.77 -2.43 -1.41
C VAL A 235 3.35 -1.98 -1.15
N GLU A 236 3.22 -0.79 -0.59
CA GLU A 236 1.95 -0.22 -0.19
C GLU A 236 1.75 1.10 -0.92
N ILE A 237 0.62 1.28 -1.58
CA ILE A 237 0.28 2.53 -2.26
C ILE A 237 -1.07 3.00 -1.79
N ASP A 238 -1.17 4.27 -1.39
CA ASP A 238 -2.43 4.93 -1.05
C ASP A 238 -2.65 6.15 -1.93
N ALA A 239 -3.77 6.15 -2.64
CA ALA A 239 -4.19 7.21 -3.54
C ALA A 239 -5.42 7.89 -2.93
N ASN A 240 -5.28 9.15 -2.51
CA ASN A 240 -6.31 9.92 -1.80
C ASN A 240 -6.56 11.27 -2.47
N THR A 241 -7.82 11.64 -2.68
CA THR A 241 -8.22 12.92 -3.30
C THR A 241 -7.86 14.14 -2.45
N LEU A 242 -7.52 13.96 -1.18
CA LEU A 242 -7.09 15.03 -0.28
C LEU A 242 -5.66 14.83 0.25
N PHE A 243 -4.77 15.75 -0.08
CA PHE A 243 -3.46 15.85 0.54
C PHE A 243 -3.56 16.57 1.88
N GLY A 244 -3.98 15.86 2.94
CA GLY A 244 -4.42 16.48 4.20
C GLY A 244 -3.50 17.53 4.85
N ASN A 245 -2.18 17.43 4.73
CA ASN A 245 -1.25 18.41 5.31
C ASN A 245 -0.90 19.57 4.35
N ASN A 246 -1.27 19.46 3.08
CA ASN A 246 -0.87 20.35 1.99
C ASN A 246 -2.08 21.04 1.34
N SER A 247 -3.29 20.52 1.54
CA SER A 247 -4.54 21.08 1.04
C SER A 247 -5.69 20.75 2.00
N VAL A 248 -6.67 21.65 2.06
CA VAL A 248 -7.98 21.44 2.70
C VAL A 248 -9.09 21.16 1.68
N THR A 249 -8.79 21.29 0.39
CA THR A 249 -9.72 21.08 -0.72
C THR A 249 -9.31 19.82 -1.46
N PRO A 250 -10.18 18.79 -1.53
CA PRO A 250 -9.89 17.61 -2.31
C PRO A 250 -9.94 17.94 -3.81
N VAL A 251 -9.25 17.16 -4.63
CA VAL A 251 -9.53 17.12 -6.07
C VAL A 251 -10.80 16.31 -6.34
N SER A 252 -11.44 16.53 -7.49
CA SER A 252 -12.65 15.80 -7.88
C SER A 252 -12.43 14.29 -8.04
N GLY A 253 -11.21 13.87 -8.39
CA GLY A 253 -10.82 12.48 -8.57
C GLY A 253 -9.33 12.33 -8.84
N LEU A 254 -8.86 11.08 -8.84
CA LEU A 254 -7.49 10.73 -9.21
C LEU A 254 -7.39 9.99 -10.54
N ASP A 255 -8.49 9.57 -11.16
CA ASP A 255 -8.50 8.79 -12.40
C ASP A 255 -7.55 7.55 -12.39
N VAL A 256 -7.26 7.02 -11.20
CA VAL A 256 -6.40 5.85 -10.98
C VAL A 256 -7.25 4.68 -10.52
N THR A 257 -7.17 3.56 -11.24
CA THR A 257 -7.90 2.33 -10.90
C THR A 257 -7.13 1.47 -9.90
N VAL A 258 -7.85 0.54 -9.24
CA VAL A 258 -7.25 -0.50 -8.38
C VAL A 258 -6.18 -1.29 -9.14
N GLU A 259 -6.46 -1.68 -10.38
CA GLU A 259 -5.53 -2.45 -11.22
C GLU A 259 -4.24 -1.67 -11.52
N GLN A 260 -4.34 -0.35 -11.74
CA GLN A 260 -3.16 0.49 -11.94
C GLN A 260 -2.32 0.60 -10.66
N LEU A 261 -2.96 0.73 -9.48
CA LEU A 261 -2.27 0.73 -8.20
C LEU A 261 -1.56 -0.60 -7.93
N LEU A 262 -2.23 -1.72 -8.17
CA LEU A 262 -1.65 -3.06 -8.01
C LEU A 262 -0.47 -3.28 -8.98
N ALA A 263 -0.63 -2.88 -10.25
CA ALA A 263 0.44 -2.98 -11.23
C ALA A 263 1.64 -2.09 -10.89
N ALA A 264 1.40 -0.90 -10.33
CA ALA A 264 2.46 -0.04 -9.83
C ALA A 264 3.17 -0.69 -8.63
N ALA A 265 2.42 -1.14 -7.62
CA ALA A 265 2.99 -1.76 -6.42
C ALA A 265 3.76 -3.06 -6.71
N ALA A 266 3.41 -3.77 -7.78
CA ALA A 266 4.13 -4.95 -8.26
C ALA A 266 5.47 -4.62 -8.96
N ASP A 267 5.80 -3.34 -9.21
CA ASP A 267 7.01 -2.98 -9.94
C ASP A 267 8.28 -3.40 -9.17
N PRO A 268 9.16 -4.23 -9.77
CA PRO A 268 10.27 -4.83 -9.05
C PRO A 268 11.31 -3.80 -8.58
N ARG A 269 11.31 -2.59 -9.15
CA ARG A 269 12.24 -1.51 -8.83
C ARG A 269 11.97 -0.88 -7.45
N PHE A 270 10.79 -1.09 -6.86
CA PHE A 270 10.53 -0.74 -5.47
C PHE A 270 11.40 -1.61 -4.55
N THR A 271 12.49 -1.04 -4.06
CA THR A 271 13.53 -1.72 -3.27
C THR A 271 14.06 -0.79 -2.18
N LEU A 272 14.43 -1.36 -1.03
CA LEU A 272 15.13 -0.62 0.02
C LEU A 272 16.63 -0.44 -0.33
N PRO A 273 17.28 0.68 0.06
CA PRO A 273 18.70 0.93 -0.18
C PRO A 273 19.65 -0.08 0.47
#